data_AF-A0A1Y2HZW8-F1
#
_entry.id   AF-A0A1Y2HZW8-F1
#
_cell.length_a   1.000
_cell.length_b   1.000
_cell.length_c   1.000
_cell.angle_alpha   90.00
_cell.angle_beta   90.00
_cell.angle_gamma   90.00
#
_symmetry.space_group_name_H-M   'P 1'
#
loop_
_entity.id
_entity.type
_entity.pdbx_description
1 polymer ?
#
loop_
_entity_poly.entity_id
_entity_poly.type
_entity_poly.pdbx_seq_one_letter_code
_entity_poly.pdbx_strand_id
1 'polypeptide(L)'
;MEATTDLILAGFFALEHQVASVTAPVEQVVGDALKASFPELTSKWTTFLASIKSPYADQLPFMNPAHMLALVAAYLVTVFAGKAFMSRMPEKFAMKNYALAHNVVLTSLSAFMWLEVLRQAYLGGYSLFGNGPKSPAENGLPMAKIIAVFYLSKILEFNDTFIMVLKKNFHQISFLHVYHHASIFAVWWLVTFWAPTGEAYFSAMLNSFIHVIMYGYYFLSAMGVKQVVVVKKYITSGQMTQFVCMMIQATYNILDATVFNPTPAGAKDATRYPLALSTLLWVYMVSMLALFGNFYRQDRKRDAARRAELAKLKATKSQ
;
A
#
# COMPACT_ATOMS: atom_id res chain seq x y z
N MET A 1 -14.40 0.73 -17.56
CA MET A 1 -13.48 0.71 -16.41
C MET A 1 -13.57 2.01 -15.62
N GLU A 2 -13.60 3.18 -16.25
CA GLU A 2 -13.80 4.48 -15.54
C GLU A 2 -15.09 4.51 -14.71
N ALA A 3 -16.22 4.09 -15.29
CA ALA A 3 -17.48 3.98 -14.54
C ALA A 3 -17.37 3.04 -13.31
N THR A 4 -16.52 2.01 -13.40
CA THR A 4 -16.23 1.11 -12.26
C THR A 4 -15.38 1.82 -11.21
N THR A 5 -14.35 2.57 -11.64
CA THR A 5 -13.54 3.42 -10.75
C THR A 5 -14.44 4.42 -10.02
N ASP A 6 -15.33 5.11 -10.74
CA ASP A 6 -16.27 6.08 -10.18
C ASP A 6 -17.25 5.44 -9.20
N LEU A 7 -17.76 4.25 -9.52
CA LEU A 7 -18.63 3.49 -8.62
C LEU A 7 -17.92 3.11 -7.31
N ILE A 8 -16.66 2.64 -7.40
CA ILE A 8 -15.85 2.31 -6.21
C ILE A 8 -15.64 3.56 -5.36
N LEU A 9 -15.24 4.68 -5.99
CA LEU A 9 -15.01 5.94 -5.28
C LEU A 9 -16.29 6.50 -4.66
N ALA A 10 -17.44 6.39 -5.34
CA ALA A 10 -18.73 6.78 -4.78
C ALA A 10 -19.07 6.00 -3.50
N GLY A 11 -18.75 4.70 -3.46
CA GLY A 11 -18.87 3.89 -2.25
C GLY A 11 -17.99 4.39 -1.11
N PHE A 12 -16.73 4.79 -1.41
CA PHE A 12 -15.85 5.37 -0.40
C PHE A 12 -16.28 6.78 0.04
N PHE A 13 -16.83 7.61 -0.84
CA PHE A 13 -17.43 8.88 -0.44
C PHE A 13 -18.62 8.69 0.51
N ALA A 14 -19.48 7.71 0.23
CA ALA A 14 -20.58 7.39 1.12
C ALA A 14 -20.07 6.93 2.50
N LEU A 15 -19.01 6.12 2.53
CA LEU A 15 -18.36 5.69 3.77
C LEU A 15 -17.71 6.87 4.51
N GLU A 16 -16.99 7.75 3.81
CA GLU A 16 -16.38 8.93 4.40
C GLU A 16 -17.43 9.85 5.02
N HIS A 17 -18.56 10.07 4.35
CA HIS A 17 -19.66 10.86 4.90
C HIS A 17 -20.22 10.25 6.19
N GLN A 18 -20.37 8.92 6.24
CA GLN A 18 -20.77 8.23 7.47
C GLN A 18 -19.74 8.38 8.59
N VAL A 19 -18.46 8.21 8.28
CA VAL A 19 -17.37 8.38 9.25
C VAL A 19 -17.33 9.81 9.77
N ALA A 20 -17.34 10.80 8.88
CA ALA A 20 -17.31 12.22 9.21
C ALA A 20 -18.50 12.64 10.08
N SER A 21 -19.69 12.06 9.87
CA SER A 21 -20.85 12.34 10.71
C SER A 21 -20.64 11.98 12.20
N VAL A 22 -19.74 11.03 12.48
CA VAL A 22 -19.38 10.58 13.83
C VAL A 22 -18.10 11.26 14.32
N THR A 23 -17.11 11.46 13.45
CA THR A 23 -15.77 11.93 13.84
C THR A 23 -15.65 13.45 13.85
N ALA A 24 -16.45 14.19 13.07
CA ALA A 24 -16.30 15.65 12.93
C ALA A 24 -16.33 16.42 14.27
N PRO A 25 -17.20 16.11 15.25
CA PRO A 25 -17.17 16.80 16.55
C PRO A 25 -15.85 16.57 17.30
N VAL A 26 -15.32 15.35 17.25
CA VAL A 26 -14.05 14.99 17.89
C VAL A 26 -12.88 15.67 17.17
N GLU A 27 -12.88 15.66 15.84
CA GLU A 27 -11.87 16.33 15.03
C GLU A 27 -11.83 17.83 15.29
N GLN A 28 -12.98 18.46 15.46
CA GLN A 28 -13.07 19.88 15.80
C GLN A 28 -12.47 20.15 17.18
N VAL A 29 -12.90 19.43 18.22
CA VAL A 29 -12.40 19.62 19.59
C VAL A 29 -10.89 19.38 19.67
N VAL A 30 -10.40 18.31 19.05
CA VAL A 30 -8.96 18.00 19.01
C VAL A 30 -8.20 19.05 18.21
N GLY A 31 -8.74 19.48 17.07
CA GLY A 31 -8.14 20.51 16.23
C GLY A 31 -8.01 21.85 16.95
N ASP A 32 -9.04 22.27 17.68
CA ASP A 32 -9.04 23.51 18.44
C ASP A 32 -8.08 23.42 19.65
N ALA A 33 -8.04 22.29 20.34
CA ALA A 33 -7.08 22.04 21.42
C ALA A 33 -5.62 22.07 20.91
N LEU A 34 -5.35 21.49 19.73
CA LEU A 34 -4.03 21.51 19.11
C LEU A 34 -3.62 22.93 18.69
N LYS A 35 -4.54 23.70 18.09
CA LYS A 35 -4.29 25.11 17.72
C LYS A 35 -4.00 25.96 18.95
N ALA A 36 -4.75 25.76 20.04
CA ALA A 36 -4.55 26.50 21.28
C ALA A 36 -3.23 26.14 21.97
N SER A 37 -2.85 24.85 21.96
CA SER A 37 -1.66 24.36 22.64
C SER A 37 -0.36 24.55 21.83
N PHE A 38 -0.45 24.46 20.50
CA PHE A 38 0.72 24.46 19.60
C PHE A 38 0.48 25.31 18.33
N PRO A 39 0.17 26.61 18.45
CA PRO A 39 -0.27 27.46 17.33
C PRO A 39 0.75 27.52 16.19
N GLU A 40 2.05 27.66 16.50
CA GLU A 40 3.10 27.69 15.48
C GLU A 40 3.21 26.37 14.70
N LEU A 41 3.14 25.24 15.42
CA LEU A 41 3.23 23.92 14.81
C LEU A 41 2.02 23.68 13.90
N THR A 42 0.82 24.00 14.38
CA THR A 42 -0.40 23.86 13.58
C THR A 42 -0.35 24.75 12.34
N SER A 43 0.09 26.01 12.46
CA SER A 43 0.22 26.93 11.33
C SER A 43 1.24 26.44 10.29
N LYS A 44 2.41 25.97 10.72
CA LYS A 44 3.43 25.37 9.83
C LYS A 44 2.88 24.15 9.12
N TRP A 45 2.16 23.29 9.84
CA TRP A 45 1.57 22.07 9.28
C TRP A 45 0.47 22.38 8.25
N THR A 46 -0.47 23.27 8.56
CA THR A 46 -1.54 23.65 7.62
C THR A 46 -0.99 24.33 6.38
N THR A 47 0.02 25.19 6.55
CA THR A 47 0.70 25.86 5.42
C THR A 47 1.42 24.83 4.54
N PHE A 48 2.12 23.87 5.16
CA PHE A 48 2.79 22.80 4.43
C PHE A 48 1.79 21.95 3.62
N LEU A 49 0.70 21.48 4.23
CA LEU A 49 -0.32 20.71 3.53
C LEU A 49 -0.94 21.49 2.37
N ALA A 50 -1.27 22.77 2.58
CA ALA A 50 -1.76 23.63 1.51
C ALA A 50 -0.75 23.79 0.36
N SER A 51 0.55 23.82 0.68
CA SER A 51 1.62 24.03 -0.32
C SER A 51 1.84 22.84 -1.26
N ILE A 52 1.48 21.63 -0.82
CA ILE A 52 1.65 20.37 -1.57
C ILE A 52 0.34 19.83 -2.14
N LYS A 53 -0.81 20.37 -1.76
CA LYS A 53 -2.14 19.85 -2.14
C LYS A 53 -2.31 19.80 -3.66
N SER A 54 -2.62 18.60 -4.18
CA SER A 54 -2.94 18.38 -5.58
C SER A 54 -4.25 19.06 -5.98
N PRO A 55 -4.42 19.53 -7.23
CA PRO A 55 -5.71 20.00 -7.74
C PRO A 55 -6.81 18.91 -7.73
N TYR A 56 -6.45 17.64 -7.55
CA TYR A 56 -7.41 16.54 -7.46
C TYR A 56 -7.79 16.16 -6.04
N ALA A 57 -7.07 16.62 -5.00
CA ALA A 57 -7.24 16.11 -3.64
C ALA A 57 -8.68 16.28 -3.12
N ASP A 58 -9.36 17.38 -3.44
CA ASP A 58 -10.75 17.62 -3.02
C ASP A 58 -11.78 16.75 -3.76
N GLN A 59 -11.37 16.08 -4.85
CA GLN A 59 -12.21 15.21 -5.67
C GLN A 59 -11.99 13.72 -5.33
N LEU A 60 -11.19 13.43 -4.31
CA LEU A 60 -10.83 12.07 -3.90
C LEU A 60 -11.25 11.85 -2.44
N PRO A 61 -11.80 10.67 -2.10
CA PRO A 61 -12.27 10.41 -0.75
C PRO A 61 -11.10 10.17 0.22
N PHE A 62 -11.35 10.40 1.51
CA PHE A 62 -10.41 10.18 2.62
C PHE A 62 -9.12 11.02 2.54
N MET A 63 -9.18 12.20 1.94
CA MET A 63 -8.02 13.12 1.84
C MET A 63 -7.81 13.98 3.10
N ASN A 64 -8.66 13.85 4.12
CA ASN A 64 -8.43 14.46 5.43
C ASN A 64 -7.28 13.73 6.18
N PRO A 65 -6.21 14.42 6.60
CA PRO A 65 -5.10 13.79 7.35
C PRO A 65 -5.53 13.16 8.68
N ALA A 66 -6.57 13.68 9.32
CA ALA A 66 -7.10 13.10 10.56
C ALA A 66 -7.66 11.68 10.33
N HIS A 67 -8.39 11.46 9.23
CA HIS A 67 -8.88 10.14 8.85
C HIS A 67 -7.72 9.16 8.63
N MET A 68 -6.65 9.58 7.95
CA MET A 68 -5.46 8.77 7.72
C MET A 68 -4.82 8.35 9.05
N LEU A 69 -4.56 9.30 9.96
CA LEU A 69 -3.96 9.03 11.26
C LEU A 69 -4.83 8.10 12.12
N ALA A 70 -6.15 8.32 12.11
CA ALA A 70 -7.10 7.48 12.83
C ALA A 70 -7.10 6.03 12.32
N LEU A 71 -7.05 5.82 11.00
CA LEU A 71 -6.99 4.49 10.39
C LEU A 71 -5.67 3.76 10.68
N VAL A 72 -4.53 4.46 10.65
CA VAL A 72 -3.24 3.89 11.08
C VAL A 72 -3.29 3.51 12.56
N ALA A 73 -3.83 4.38 13.42
CA ALA A 73 -3.97 4.09 14.85
C ALA A 73 -4.89 2.88 15.08
N ALA A 74 -6.04 2.81 14.41
CA ALA A 74 -6.96 1.69 14.49
C ALA A 74 -6.32 0.37 14.03
N TYR A 75 -5.50 0.40 12.97
CA TYR A 75 -4.70 -0.75 12.55
C TYR A 75 -3.72 -1.21 13.63
N LEU A 76 -2.96 -0.28 14.23
CA LEU A 76 -2.00 -0.62 15.29
C LEU A 76 -2.71 -1.14 16.56
N VAL A 77 -3.84 -0.56 16.94
CA VAL A 77 -4.68 -1.07 18.03
C VAL A 77 -5.13 -2.51 17.72
N THR A 78 -5.58 -2.78 16.50
CA THR A 78 -5.95 -4.13 16.06
C THR A 78 -4.78 -5.11 16.18
N VAL A 79 -3.56 -4.68 15.81
CA VAL A 79 -2.34 -5.48 15.97
C VAL A 79 -2.07 -5.78 17.45
N PHE A 80 -1.93 -4.75 18.30
CA PHE A 80 -1.44 -4.93 19.66
C PHE A 80 -2.52 -5.41 20.62
N ALA A 81 -3.66 -4.71 20.68
CA ALA A 81 -4.77 -5.09 21.55
C ALA A 81 -5.45 -6.36 21.04
N GLY A 82 -5.63 -6.51 19.73
CA GLY A 82 -6.22 -7.72 19.15
C GLY A 82 -5.38 -8.97 19.42
N LYS A 83 -4.03 -8.89 19.30
CA LYS A 83 -3.14 -10.00 19.71
C LYS A 83 -3.23 -10.29 21.20
N ALA A 84 -3.19 -9.29 22.07
CA ALA A 84 -3.28 -9.48 23.52
C ALA A 84 -4.61 -10.14 23.92
N PHE A 85 -5.73 -9.69 23.34
CA PHE A 85 -7.05 -10.26 23.57
C PHE A 85 -7.14 -11.71 23.06
N MET A 86 -6.79 -11.96 21.79
CA MET A 86 -6.87 -13.29 21.20
C MET A 86 -5.90 -14.31 21.82
N SER A 87 -4.82 -13.84 22.46
CA SER A 87 -3.90 -14.72 23.20
C SER A 87 -4.51 -15.25 24.50
N ARG A 88 -5.51 -14.57 25.06
CA ARG A 88 -6.25 -14.99 26.26
C ARG A 88 -7.48 -15.83 25.95
N MET A 89 -7.99 -15.74 24.72
CA MET A 89 -9.10 -16.58 24.27
C MET A 89 -8.63 -18.04 24.15
N PRO A 90 -9.46 -19.05 24.47
CA PRO A 90 -9.09 -20.46 24.30
C PRO A 90 -9.09 -20.87 22.82
N GLU A 91 -10.13 -20.48 22.07
CA GLU A 91 -10.34 -20.93 20.69
C GLU A 91 -9.96 -19.86 19.65
N LYS A 92 -9.72 -20.31 18.42
CA LYS A 92 -9.51 -19.46 17.24
C LYS A 92 -10.82 -19.35 16.46
N PHE A 93 -11.04 -18.24 15.77
CA PHE A 93 -12.25 -18.08 14.96
C PHE A 93 -12.13 -18.82 13.62
N ALA A 94 -13.26 -19.37 13.15
CA ALA A 94 -13.38 -20.05 11.86
C ALA A 94 -13.45 -19.04 10.70
N MET A 95 -12.29 -18.48 10.32
CA MET A 95 -12.21 -17.42 9.29
C MET A 95 -12.06 -17.93 7.85
N LYS A 96 -12.32 -19.22 7.55
CA LYS A 96 -12.01 -19.80 6.23
C LYS A 96 -12.79 -19.11 5.10
N ASN A 97 -14.11 -19.02 5.23
CA ASN A 97 -14.97 -18.46 4.19
C ASN A 97 -14.72 -16.95 4.01
N TYR A 98 -14.56 -16.24 5.12
CA TYR A 98 -14.20 -14.83 5.09
C TYR A 98 -12.84 -14.59 4.40
N ALA A 99 -11.82 -15.39 4.74
CA ALA A 99 -10.52 -15.30 4.09
C ALA A 99 -10.59 -15.65 2.59
N LEU A 100 -11.42 -16.61 2.19
CA LEU A 100 -11.63 -16.92 0.76
C LEU A 100 -12.27 -15.75 0.02
N ALA A 101 -13.36 -15.20 0.56
CA ALA A 101 -14.04 -14.02 0.01
C ALA A 101 -13.10 -12.81 -0.08
N HIS A 102 -12.34 -12.56 0.99
CA HIS A 102 -11.35 -11.49 1.05
C HIS A 102 -10.26 -11.64 -0.02
N ASN A 103 -9.66 -12.83 -0.16
CA ASN A 103 -8.61 -13.05 -1.14
C ASN A 103 -9.13 -12.96 -2.59
N VAL A 104 -10.35 -13.42 -2.89
CA VAL A 104 -10.90 -13.27 -4.24
C VAL A 104 -11.21 -11.80 -4.55
N VAL A 105 -11.77 -11.06 -3.60
CA VAL A 105 -12.01 -9.61 -3.74
C VAL A 105 -10.70 -8.88 -4.00
N LEU A 106 -9.65 -9.12 -3.20
CA LEU A 106 -8.36 -8.45 -3.40
C LEU A 106 -7.66 -8.87 -4.69
N THR A 107 -7.76 -10.12 -5.10
CA THR A 107 -7.21 -10.57 -6.39
C THR A 107 -7.90 -9.86 -7.55
N SER A 108 -9.24 -9.81 -7.54
CA SER A 108 -10.03 -9.16 -8.58
C SER A 108 -9.82 -7.65 -8.59
N LEU A 109 -9.79 -7.00 -7.42
CA LEU A 109 -9.51 -5.56 -7.31
C LEU A 109 -8.09 -5.25 -7.81
N SER A 110 -7.10 -6.07 -7.46
CA SER A 110 -5.72 -5.89 -7.95
C SER A 110 -5.62 -6.05 -9.46
N ALA A 111 -6.36 -6.99 -10.06
CA ALA A 111 -6.40 -7.16 -11.51
C ALA A 111 -7.06 -5.95 -12.19
N PHE A 112 -8.16 -5.46 -11.63
CA PHE A 112 -8.82 -4.24 -12.10
C PHE A 112 -7.88 -3.03 -12.04
N MET A 113 -7.23 -2.80 -10.89
CA MET A 113 -6.29 -1.68 -10.72
C MET A 113 -5.10 -1.78 -11.66
N TRP A 114 -4.53 -2.97 -11.83
CA TRP A 114 -3.42 -3.17 -12.76
C TRP A 114 -3.80 -2.82 -14.20
N LEU A 115 -4.93 -3.35 -14.67
CA LEU A 115 -5.42 -3.08 -16.03
C LEU A 115 -5.82 -1.61 -16.21
N GLU A 116 -6.44 -0.99 -15.21
CA GLU A 116 -6.91 0.39 -15.32
C GLU A 116 -5.74 1.37 -15.27
N VAL A 117 -4.75 1.16 -14.39
CA VAL A 117 -3.53 1.97 -14.37
C VAL A 117 -2.79 1.86 -15.71
N LEU A 118 -2.67 0.66 -16.29
CA LEU A 118 -2.08 0.46 -17.61
C LEU A 118 -2.86 1.21 -18.70
N ARG A 119 -4.20 1.10 -18.70
CA ARG A 119 -5.05 1.78 -19.67
C ARG A 119 -4.91 3.30 -19.56
N GLN A 120 -4.91 3.84 -18.35
CA GLN A 120 -4.76 5.28 -18.12
C GLN A 120 -3.35 5.77 -18.44
N ALA A 121 -2.32 4.96 -18.20
CA ALA A 121 -0.95 5.27 -18.62
C ALA A 121 -0.84 5.34 -20.14
N TYR A 122 -1.45 4.39 -20.86
CA TYR A 122 -1.50 4.39 -22.33
C TYR A 122 -2.25 5.60 -22.89
N LEU A 123 -3.48 5.85 -22.41
CA LEU A 123 -4.31 6.96 -22.87
C LEU A 123 -3.72 8.32 -22.50
N GLY A 124 -3.04 8.40 -21.35
CA GLY A 124 -2.33 9.60 -20.91
C GLY A 124 -0.98 9.80 -21.60
N GLY A 125 -0.51 8.87 -22.44
CA GLY A 125 0.80 8.99 -23.09
C GLY A 125 1.98 9.00 -22.11
N TYR A 126 1.91 8.17 -21.06
CA TYR A 126 2.98 8.05 -20.07
C TYR A 126 4.20 7.36 -20.69
N SER A 127 5.38 7.93 -20.43
CA SER A 127 6.65 7.29 -20.70
C SER A 127 7.03 6.32 -19.58
N LEU A 128 8.03 5.47 -19.76
CA LEU A 128 8.50 4.59 -18.70
C LEU A 128 9.17 5.35 -17.53
N PHE A 129 9.77 6.50 -17.82
CA PHE A 129 10.49 7.35 -16.88
C PHE A 129 10.18 8.83 -17.13
N GLY A 130 10.36 9.67 -16.11
CA GLY A 130 10.34 11.13 -16.25
C GLY A 130 8.95 11.75 -16.41
N ASN A 131 7.90 11.11 -15.87
CA ASN A 131 6.54 11.61 -15.95
C ASN A 131 6.24 12.62 -14.83
N GLY A 132 6.08 13.89 -15.19
CA GLY A 132 5.51 14.90 -14.29
C GLY A 132 4.07 14.60 -13.86
N PRO A 133 3.58 15.21 -12.77
CA PRO A 133 2.16 15.16 -12.42
C PRO A 133 1.33 15.84 -13.52
N LYS A 134 0.35 15.13 -14.07
CA LYS A 134 -0.55 15.66 -15.09
C LYS A 134 -1.59 16.59 -14.49
N SER A 135 -1.71 17.79 -15.05
CA SER A 135 -2.70 18.79 -14.67
C SER A 135 -4.12 18.44 -15.17
N PRO A 136 -5.17 19.12 -14.66
CA PRO A 136 -6.53 18.92 -15.18
C PRO A 136 -6.66 19.17 -16.68
N ALA A 137 -5.88 20.12 -17.22
CA ALA A 137 -5.84 20.43 -18.66
C ALA A 137 -5.26 19.27 -19.50
N GLU A 138 -4.43 18.42 -18.90
CA GLU A 138 -3.84 17.23 -19.52
C GLU A 138 -4.66 15.96 -19.26
N ASN A 139 -5.89 16.10 -18.78
CA ASN A 139 -6.78 14.99 -18.42
C ASN A 139 -6.16 14.03 -17.39
N GLY A 140 -5.55 14.56 -16.32
CA GLY A 140 -4.93 13.73 -15.28
C GLY A 140 -5.90 13.11 -14.25
N LEU A 141 -7.15 13.57 -14.19
CA LEU A 141 -8.14 13.10 -13.21
C LEU A 141 -8.40 11.59 -13.27
N PRO A 142 -8.53 10.93 -14.43
CA PRO A 142 -8.74 9.48 -14.48
C PRO A 142 -7.61 8.67 -13.84
N MET A 143 -6.34 9.08 -14.04
CA MET A 143 -5.20 8.48 -13.33
C MET A 143 -5.30 8.75 -11.82
N ALA A 144 -5.61 9.98 -11.43
CA ALA A 144 -5.75 10.33 -10.02
C ALA A 144 -6.81 9.49 -9.29
N LYS A 145 -7.94 9.24 -9.96
CA LYS A 145 -9.01 8.39 -9.44
C LYS A 145 -8.56 6.94 -9.23
N ILE A 146 -7.85 6.33 -10.19
CA ILE A 146 -7.38 4.95 -10.01
C ILE A 146 -6.25 4.84 -8.97
N ILE A 147 -5.40 5.87 -8.84
CA ILE A 147 -4.43 5.97 -7.74
C ILE A 147 -5.14 6.09 -6.39
N ALA A 148 -6.25 6.83 -6.30
CA ALA A 148 -7.06 6.86 -5.09
C ALA A 148 -7.67 5.50 -4.77
N VAL A 149 -8.20 4.76 -5.75
CA VAL A 149 -8.66 3.38 -5.54
C VAL A 149 -7.53 2.49 -5.03
N PHE A 150 -6.32 2.64 -5.57
CA PHE A 150 -5.13 1.92 -5.10
C PHE A 150 -4.76 2.28 -3.65
N TYR A 151 -4.80 3.56 -3.27
CA TYR A 151 -4.61 4.01 -1.90
C TYR A 151 -5.66 3.39 -0.95
N LEU A 152 -6.94 3.45 -1.34
CA LEU A 152 -8.04 2.93 -0.54
C LEU A 152 -8.02 1.39 -0.42
N SER A 153 -7.45 0.69 -1.42
CA SER A 153 -7.26 -0.76 -1.36
C SER A 153 -6.44 -1.18 -0.14
N LYS A 154 -5.53 -0.33 0.35
CA LYS A 154 -4.70 -0.62 1.52
C LYS A 154 -5.52 -0.75 2.80
N ILE A 155 -6.67 -0.09 2.90
CA ILE A 155 -7.63 -0.27 4.00
C ILE A 155 -8.20 -1.70 3.96
N LEU A 156 -8.52 -2.20 2.76
CA LEU A 156 -8.97 -3.58 2.60
C LEU A 156 -7.87 -4.56 2.99
N GLU A 157 -6.62 -4.29 2.64
CA GLU A 157 -5.46 -5.11 3.02
C GLU A 157 -5.21 -5.18 4.53
N PHE A 158 -5.70 -4.22 5.34
CA PHE A 158 -5.66 -4.35 6.81
C PHE A 158 -6.42 -5.57 7.33
N ASN A 159 -7.40 -6.07 6.57
CA ASN A 159 -8.10 -7.31 6.91
C ASN A 159 -7.18 -8.54 6.90
N ASP A 160 -6.02 -8.50 6.22
CA ASP A 160 -5.03 -9.58 6.29
C ASP A 160 -4.56 -9.76 7.74
N THR A 161 -4.20 -8.65 8.40
CA THR A 161 -3.82 -8.66 9.82
C THR A 161 -4.98 -9.10 10.70
N PHE A 162 -6.19 -8.59 10.45
CA PHE A 162 -7.37 -8.97 11.23
C PHE A 162 -7.64 -10.48 11.18
N ILE A 163 -7.59 -11.06 9.98
CA ILE A 163 -7.71 -12.51 9.76
C ILE A 163 -6.60 -13.27 10.51
N MET A 164 -5.35 -12.79 10.43
CA MET A 164 -4.23 -13.41 11.15
C MET A 164 -4.43 -13.37 12.68
N VAL A 165 -4.92 -12.25 13.22
CA VAL A 165 -5.22 -12.09 14.66
C VAL A 165 -6.30 -13.08 15.09
N LEU A 166 -7.44 -13.10 14.40
CA LEU A 166 -8.57 -13.97 14.76
C LEU A 166 -8.27 -15.47 14.59
N LYS A 167 -7.41 -15.83 13.64
CA LYS A 167 -6.91 -17.21 13.46
C LYS A 167 -5.78 -17.58 14.43
N LYS A 168 -5.29 -16.64 15.23
CA LYS A 168 -4.08 -16.76 16.08
C LYS A 168 -2.81 -17.10 15.30
N ASN A 169 -2.71 -16.67 14.05
CA ASN A 169 -1.52 -16.82 13.21
C ASN A 169 -0.47 -15.75 13.53
N PHE A 170 -0.14 -15.53 14.81
CA PHE A 170 0.70 -14.41 15.24
C PHE A 170 2.12 -14.43 14.67
N HIS A 171 2.62 -15.61 14.26
CA HIS A 171 3.91 -15.74 13.58
C HIS A 171 3.95 -15.04 12.20
N GLN A 172 2.78 -14.81 11.57
CA GLN A 172 2.67 -14.09 10.29
C GLN A 172 2.69 -12.57 10.51
N ILE A 173 2.28 -12.10 11.70
CA ILE A 173 2.29 -10.68 12.10
C ILE A 173 3.71 -10.31 12.56
N SER A 174 4.63 -10.32 11.60
CA SER A 174 6.03 -9.95 11.77
C SER A 174 6.23 -8.44 11.83
N PHE A 175 7.42 -7.99 12.23
CA PHE A 175 7.80 -6.58 12.13
C PHE A 175 7.66 -6.05 10.70
N LEU A 176 8.12 -6.83 9.70
CA LEU A 176 7.99 -6.47 8.28
C LEU A 176 6.53 -6.24 7.89
N HIS A 177 5.63 -7.11 8.32
CA HIS A 177 4.19 -7.01 8.04
C HIS A 177 3.60 -5.72 8.61
N VAL A 178 3.80 -5.47 9.91
CA VAL A 178 3.25 -4.30 10.59
C VAL A 178 3.87 -3.00 10.08
N TYR A 179 5.21 -2.99 9.90
CA TYR A 179 5.93 -1.86 9.31
C TYR A 179 5.36 -1.53 7.93
N HIS A 180 5.23 -2.53 7.05
CA HIS A 180 4.73 -2.32 5.69
C HIS A 180 3.31 -1.77 5.70
N HIS A 181 2.33 -2.49 6.28
CA HIS A 181 0.93 -2.09 6.20
C HIS A 181 0.65 -0.73 6.87
N ALA A 182 1.25 -0.45 8.03
CA ALA A 182 1.06 0.85 8.69
C ALA A 182 1.67 2.00 7.88
N SER A 183 2.91 1.84 7.40
CA SER A 183 3.62 2.90 6.68
C SER A 183 3.11 3.10 5.26
N ILE A 184 2.80 2.02 4.52
CA ILE A 184 2.42 2.11 3.11
C ILE A 184 1.10 2.84 2.93
N PHE A 185 0.16 2.67 3.86
CA PHE A 185 -1.10 3.42 3.83
C PHE A 185 -0.87 4.93 3.97
N ALA A 186 -0.02 5.34 4.92
CA ALA A 186 0.33 6.76 5.09
C ALA A 186 1.13 7.33 3.91
N VAL A 187 2.06 6.54 3.34
CA VAL A 187 2.83 6.91 2.15
C VAL A 187 1.90 7.13 0.96
N TRP A 188 0.94 6.22 0.71
CA TRP A 188 0.00 6.38 -0.40
C TRP A 188 -1.04 7.47 -0.16
N TRP A 189 -1.42 7.77 1.08
CA TRP A 189 -2.18 8.97 1.38
C TRP A 189 -1.42 10.22 0.95
N LEU A 190 -0.13 10.34 1.31
CA LEU A 190 0.70 11.48 0.93
C LEU A 190 0.88 11.59 -0.59
N VAL A 191 1.14 10.47 -1.28
CA VAL A 191 1.23 10.43 -2.74
C VAL A 191 -0.08 10.87 -3.38
N THR A 192 -1.22 10.37 -2.88
CA THR A 192 -2.54 10.69 -3.45
C THR A 192 -2.92 12.15 -3.20
N PHE A 193 -2.57 12.69 -2.03
CA PHE A 193 -2.82 14.08 -1.67
C PHE A 193 -1.92 15.06 -2.44
N TRP A 194 -0.66 14.69 -2.70
CA TRP A 194 0.34 15.57 -3.32
C TRP A 194 0.41 15.44 -4.85
N ALA A 195 0.59 14.22 -5.36
CA ALA A 195 0.80 13.97 -6.78
C ALA A 195 0.22 12.60 -7.21
N PRO A 196 -1.12 12.47 -7.33
CA PRO A 196 -1.80 11.20 -7.66
C PRO A 196 -1.67 10.82 -9.15
N THR A 197 -0.71 11.38 -9.88
CA THR A 197 -0.48 11.14 -11.32
C THR A 197 1.03 11.04 -11.55
N GLY A 198 1.54 11.22 -12.79
CA GLY A 198 2.98 11.08 -13.06
C GLY A 198 3.54 9.73 -12.61
N GLU A 199 4.74 9.73 -12.03
CA GLU A 199 5.48 8.52 -11.63
C GLU A 199 4.75 7.59 -10.63
N ALA A 200 3.70 8.06 -9.94
CA ALA A 200 2.86 7.23 -9.08
C ALA A 200 2.30 5.99 -9.82
N TYR A 201 2.02 6.13 -11.12
CA TYR A 201 1.40 5.07 -11.93
C TYR A 201 2.23 3.77 -11.91
N PHE A 202 3.55 3.89 -12.03
CA PHE A 202 4.43 2.72 -12.21
C PHE A 202 4.48 1.89 -10.93
N SER A 203 4.51 2.58 -9.78
CA SER A 203 4.47 1.92 -8.48
C SER A 203 3.14 1.22 -8.24
N ALA A 204 2.02 1.89 -8.52
CA ALA A 204 0.69 1.29 -8.41
C ALA A 204 0.51 0.10 -9.36
N MET A 205 1.00 0.21 -10.60
CA MET A 205 0.95 -0.84 -11.62
C MET A 205 1.70 -2.11 -11.18
N LEU A 206 2.97 -2.00 -10.82
CA LEU A 206 3.78 -3.18 -10.45
C LEU A 206 3.25 -3.82 -9.15
N ASN A 207 2.86 -3.02 -8.16
CA ASN A 207 2.29 -3.54 -6.93
C ASN A 207 0.99 -4.30 -7.19
N SER A 208 0.08 -3.72 -7.97
CA SER A 208 -1.18 -4.37 -8.34
C SER A 208 -0.95 -5.69 -9.07
N PHE A 209 0.01 -5.73 -10.01
CA PHE A 209 0.39 -6.97 -10.71
C PHE A 209 0.86 -8.07 -9.76
N ILE A 210 1.77 -7.74 -8.85
CA ILE A 210 2.25 -8.71 -7.86
C ILE A 210 1.14 -9.12 -6.88
N HIS A 211 0.23 -8.21 -6.52
CA HIS A 211 -0.91 -8.52 -5.67
C HIS A 211 -1.93 -9.45 -6.35
N VAL A 212 -2.11 -9.38 -7.68
CA VAL A 212 -2.88 -10.39 -8.43
C VAL A 212 -2.30 -11.79 -8.20
N ILE A 213 -0.98 -11.92 -8.32
CA ILE A 213 -0.30 -13.21 -8.15
C ILE A 213 -0.36 -13.68 -6.70
N MET A 214 -0.11 -12.79 -5.74
CA MET A 214 -0.05 -13.10 -4.32
C MET A 214 -1.41 -13.51 -3.75
N TYR A 215 -2.44 -12.68 -3.93
CA TYR A 215 -3.78 -12.99 -3.43
C TYR A 215 -4.42 -14.15 -4.20
N GLY A 216 -4.13 -14.27 -5.51
CA GLY A 216 -4.55 -15.43 -6.30
C GLY A 216 -3.94 -16.72 -5.76
N TYR A 217 -2.67 -16.71 -5.38
CA TYR A 217 -2.02 -17.82 -4.70
C TYR A 217 -2.68 -18.14 -3.34
N TYR A 218 -2.99 -17.13 -2.52
CA TYR A 218 -3.64 -17.36 -1.23
C TYR A 218 -5.06 -17.92 -1.37
N PHE A 219 -5.84 -17.43 -2.32
CA PHE A 219 -7.16 -17.95 -2.65
C PHE A 219 -7.11 -19.43 -3.06
N LEU A 220 -6.28 -19.76 -4.07
CA LEU A 220 -6.14 -21.13 -4.58
C LEU A 220 -5.55 -22.09 -3.54
N SER A 221 -4.62 -21.61 -2.72
CA SER A 221 -4.06 -22.38 -1.60
C SER A 221 -5.14 -22.69 -0.55
N ALA A 222 -6.02 -21.73 -0.24
CA ALA A 222 -7.11 -21.92 0.71
C ALA A 222 -8.22 -22.84 0.18
N MET A 223 -8.37 -22.97 -1.14
CA MET A 223 -9.22 -23.98 -1.80
C MET A 223 -8.61 -25.38 -1.83
N GLY A 224 -7.32 -25.54 -1.50
CA GLY A 224 -6.64 -26.83 -1.48
C GLY A 224 -5.99 -27.25 -2.82
N VAL A 225 -5.80 -26.31 -3.76
CA VAL A 225 -5.12 -26.58 -5.03
C VAL A 225 -3.62 -26.77 -4.76
N LYS A 226 -3.15 -28.01 -4.80
CA LYS A 226 -1.76 -28.35 -4.41
C LYS A 226 -0.69 -27.86 -5.39
N GLN A 227 -1.06 -27.68 -6.66
CA GLN A 227 -0.14 -27.30 -7.75
C GLN A 227 0.40 -25.87 -7.59
N VAL A 228 -0.34 -24.98 -6.92
CA VAL A 228 0.06 -23.57 -6.74
C VAL A 228 1.24 -23.37 -5.78
N VAL A 229 1.64 -24.41 -5.04
CA VAL A 229 2.82 -24.37 -4.15
C VAL A 229 4.09 -24.02 -4.92
N VAL A 230 4.19 -24.34 -6.21
CA VAL A 230 5.33 -23.97 -7.05
C VAL A 230 5.45 -22.46 -7.22
N VAL A 231 4.33 -21.72 -7.21
CA VAL A 231 4.29 -20.26 -7.34
C VAL A 231 4.85 -19.59 -6.09
N LYS A 232 4.68 -20.19 -4.91
CA LYS A 232 5.11 -19.64 -3.61
C LYS A 232 6.54 -19.10 -3.64
N LYS A 233 7.49 -19.85 -4.22
CA LYS A 233 8.91 -19.46 -4.25
C LYS A 233 9.17 -18.25 -5.18
N TYR A 234 8.33 -18.03 -6.18
CA TYR A 234 8.45 -16.94 -7.14
C TYR A 234 7.78 -15.65 -6.65
N ILE A 235 6.80 -15.74 -5.73
CA ILE A 235 6.12 -14.56 -5.18
C ILE A 235 7.12 -13.63 -4.51
N THR A 236 7.92 -14.15 -3.57
CA THR A 236 8.91 -13.32 -2.84
C THR A 236 9.95 -12.75 -3.79
N SER A 237 10.41 -13.53 -4.77
CA SER A 237 11.34 -13.03 -5.80
C SER A 237 10.70 -11.94 -6.66
N GLY A 238 9.44 -12.10 -7.05
CA GLY A 238 8.68 -11.10 -7.82
C GLY A 238 8.47 -9.80 -7.04
N GLN A 239 8.16 -9.88 -5.73
CA GLN A 239 8.08 -8.71 -4.84
C GLN A 239 9.42 -7.97 -4.77
N MET A 240 10.54 -8.70 -4.62
CA MET A 240 11.87 -8.09 -4.62
C MET A 240 12.22 -7.45 -5.97
N THR A 241 11.89 -8.11 -7.10
CA THR A 241 12.08 -7.55 -8.44
C THR A 241 11.28 -6.26 -8.62
N GLN A 242 10.02 -6.23 -8.17
CA GLN A 242 9.21 -5.01 -8.17
C GLN A 242 9.90 -3.87 -7.42
N PHE A 243 10.44 -4.11 -6.21
CA PHE A 243 11.10 -3.05 -5.44
C PHE A 243 12.36 -2.52 -6.15
N VAL A 244 13.12 -3.39 -6.81
CA VAL A 244 14.28 -2.98 -7.62
C VAL A 244 13.83 -2.09 -8.79
N CYS A 245 12.77 -2.46 -9.51
CA CYS A 245 12.24 -1.64 -10.61
C CYS A 245 11.81 -0.26 -10.13
N MET A 246 11.07 -0.18 -9.01
CA MET A 246 10.66 1.08 -8.40
C MET A 246 11.85 1.93 -7.93
N MET A 247 12.88 1.28 -7.39
CA MET A 247 14.11 1.94 -6.95
C MET A 247 14.90 2.52 -8.13
N ILE A 248 14.95 1.82 -9.27
CA ILE A 248 15.57 2.32 -10.51
C ILE A 248 14.85 3.58 -11.00
N GLN A 249 13.51 3.54 -11.05
CA GLN A 249 12.70 4.70 -11.43
C GLN A 249 12.93 5.89 -10.49
N ALA A 250 12.90 5.67 -9.18
CA ALA A 250 13.16 6.71 -8.19
C ALA A 250 14.58 7.30 -8.35
N THR A 251 15.58 6.46 -8.61
CA THR A 251 16.97 6.88 -8.84
C THR A 251 17.07 7.75 -10.09
N TYR A 252 16.42 7.34 -11.19
CA TYR A 252 16.38 8.15 -12.41
C TYR A 252 15.79 9.54 -12.14
N ASN A 253 14.64 9.64 -11.47
CA ASN A 253 13.99 10.92 -11.18
C ASN A 253 14.86 11.83 -10.29
N ILE A 254 15.56 11.24 -9.31
CA ILE A 254 16.50 11.98 -8.46
C ILE A 254 17.68 12.51 -9.28
N LEU A 255 18.29 11.66 -10.11
CA LEU A 255 19.44 12.05 -10.94
C LEU A 255 19.06 13.08 -12.01
N ASP A 256 17.88 12.95 -12.62
CA ASP A 256 17.38 13.96 -13.56
C ASP A 256 17.24 15.32 -12.88
N ALA A 257 16.57 15.37 -11.72
CA ALA A 257 16.32 16.62 -11.01
C ALA A 257 17.55 17.25 -10.34
N THR A 258 18.64 16.50 -10.13
CA THR A 258 19.82 16.96 -9.37
C THR A 258 21.12 16.99 -10.15
N VAL A 259 21.25 16.21 -11.22
CA VAL A 259 22.50 16.04 -11.98
C VAL A 259 22.31 16.37 -13.46
N PHE A 260 21.38 15.69 -14.15
CA PHE A 260 21.25 15.83 -15.59
C PHE A 260 20.58 17.15 -15.99
N ASN A 261 19.50 17.50 -15.28
CA ASN A 261 18.71 18.70 -15.51
C ASN A 261 18.37 19.35 -14.16
N PRO A 262 19.38 19.89 -13.46
CA PRO A 262 19.22 20.35 -12.09
C PRO A 262 18.14 21.42 -11.98
N THR A 263 17.12 21.13 -11.16
CA THR A 263 16.06 22.10 -10.86
C THR A 263 16.62 23.16 -9.91
N PRO A 264 16.48 24.46 -10.22
CA PRO A 264 16.95 25.52 -9.31
C PRO A 264 16.31 25.37 -7.92
N ALA A 265 17.08 25.63 -6.87
CA ALA A 265 16.61 25.50 -5.49
C ALA A 265 15.36 26.39 -5.26
N GLY A 266 14.25 25.77 -4.84
CA GLY A 266 12.98 26.45 -4.59
C GLY A 266 12.08 26.63 -5.81
N ALA A 267 12.52 26.25 -7.02
CA ALA A 267 11.65 26.27 -8.20
C ALA A 267 10.59 25.15 -8.12
N LYS A 268 9.32 25.52 -8.34
CA LYS A 268 8.24 24.55 -8.57
C LYS A 268 8.22 24.19 -10.05
N ASP A 269 8.74 23.02 -10.37
CA ASP A 269 8.65 22.46 -11.72
C ASP A 269 7.47 21.49 -11.80
N ALA A 270 6.38 21.93 -12.43
CA ALA A 270 5.19 21.10 -12.64
C ALA A 270 5.41 19.98 -13.68
N THR A 271 6.50 20.04 -14.46
CA THR A 271 6.82 19.04 -15.49
C THR A 271 7.56 17.83 -14.92
N ARG A 272 8.08 17.93 -13.68
CA ARG A 272 8.78 16.85 -12.99
C ARG A 272 8.00 16.33 -11.80
N TYR A 273 8.14 15.04 -11.54
CA TYR A 273 7.58 14.44 -10.33
C TYR A 273 8.27 15.00 -9.09
N PRO A 274 7.54 15.28 -7.98
CA PRO A 274 8.14 15.91 -6.81
C PRO A 274 9.34 15.12 -6.26
N LEU A 275 10.50 15.79 -6.18
CA LEU A 275 11.76 15.17 -5.74
C LEU A 275 11.60 14.49 -4.38
N ALA A 276 10.90 15.13 -3.43
CA ALA A 276 10.67 14.57 -2.10
C ALA A 276 9.88 13.24 -2.13
N LEU A 277 8.91 13.08 -3.05
CA LEU A 277 8.19 11.82 -3.22
C LEU A 277 9.09 10.75 -3.86
N SER A 278 9.93 11.12 -4.82
CA SER A 278 10.93 10.21 -5.41
C SER A 278 11.96 9.76 -4.37
N THR A 279 12.44 10.67 -3.52
CA THR A 279 13.35 10.34 -2.40
C THR A 279 12.67 9.45 -1.37
N LEU A 280 11.41 9.75 -1.00
CA LEU A 280 10.63 8.91 -0.09
C LEU A 280 10.47 7.50 -0.66
N LEU A 281 10.11 7.36 -1.95
CA LEU A 281 10.02 6.08 -2.64
C LEU A 281 11.35 5.34 -2.59
N TRP A 282 12.47 6.01 -2.89
CA TRP A 282 13.79 5.40 -2.87
C TRP A 282 14.16 4.85 -1.49
N VAL A 283 14.02 5.67 -0.44
CA VAL A 283 14.28 5.26 0.96
C VAL A 283 13.39 4.10 1.36
N TYR A 284 12.12 4.13 0.96
CA TYR A 284 11.18 3.05 1.23
C TYR A 284 11.55 1.75 0.50
N MET A 285 12.01 1.82 -0.76
CA MET A 285 12.45 0.62 -1.48
C MET A 285 13.71 0.01 -0.86
N VAL A 286 14.64 0.82 -0.36
CA VAL A 286 15.82 0.33 0.37
C VAL A 286 15.40 -0.43 1.64
N SER A 287 14.49 0.15 2.44
CA SER A 287 14.01 -0.52 3.65
C SER A 287 13.27 -1.83 3.33
N MET A 288 12.42 -1.82 2.30
CA MET A 288 11.67 -3.00 1.85
C MET A 288 12.60 -4.10 1.32
N LEU A 289 13.61 -3.77 0.51
CA LEU A 289 14.60 -4.72 0.03
C LEU A 289 15.42 -5.34 1.17
N ALA A 290 15.81 -4.55 2.17
CA ALA A 290 16.51 -5.07 3.34
C ALA A 290 15.65 -6.06 4.14
N LEU A 291 14.40 -5.69 4.41
CA LEU A 291 13.47 -6.52 5.19
C LEU A 291 13.05 -7.79 4.44
N PHE A 292 12.73 -7.68 3.15
CA PHE A 292 12.42 -8.85 2.31
C PHE A 292 13.64 -9.72 2.05
N GLY A 293 14.83 -9.14 1.90
CA GLY A 293 16.08 -9.88 1.78
C GLY A 293 16.37 -10.72 3.02
N ASN A 294 16.15 -10.15 4.22
CA ASN A 294 16.25 -10.89 5.47
C ASN A 294 15.18 -12.00 5.55
N PHE A 295 13.92 -11.68 5.25
CA PHE A 295 12.81 -12.66 5.23
C PHE A 295 13.11 -13.82 4.27
N TYR A 296 13.55 -13.53 3.05
CA TYR A 296 13.87 -14.52 2.02
C TYR A 296 15.00 -15.44 2.46
N ARG A 297 16.08 -14.89 3.03
CA ARG A 297 17.19 -15.68 3.58
C ARG A 297 16.72 -16.61 4.70
N GLN A 298 15.88 -16.12 5.62
CA GLN A 298 15.35 -16.92 6.71
C GLN A 298 14.40 -18.02 6.21
N ASP A 299 13.52 -17.70 5.27
CA ASP A 299 12.57 -18.67 4.70
C ASP A 299 13.28 -19.82 4.00
N ARG A 300 14.30 -19.51 3.20
CA ARG A 300 15.14 -20.52 2.53
C ARG A 300 15.89 -21.42 3.52
N LYS A 301 16.39 -20.87 4.63
CA LYS A 301 17.01 -21.66 5.70
C LYS A 301 16.01 -22.62 6.35
N ARG A 302 14.79 -22.16 6.67
CA ARG A 302 13.72 -23.00 7.23
C ARG A 302 13.30 -24.11 6.26
N ASP A 303 13.14 -23.79 4.98
CA ASP A 303 12.79 -24.76 3.95
C ASP A 303 13.86 -25.84 3.78
N ALA A 304 15.14 -25.46 3.81
CA ALA A 304 16.25 -26.40 3.76
C ALA A 304 16.27 -27.33 4.98
N ALA A 305 16.10 -26.79 6.19
CA ALA A 305 16.04 -27.57 7.42
C ALA A 305 14.88 -28.59 7.40
N ARG A 306 13.68 -28.16 6.97
CA ARG A 306 12.51 -29.04 6.85
C ARG A 306 12.73 -30.16 5.84
N ARG A 307 13.38 -29.88 4.71
CA ARG A 307 13.73 -30.91 3.71
C ARG A 307 14.73 -31.92 4.26
N ALA A 308 15.73 -31.46 5.02
CA ALA A 308 16.71 -32.33 5.66
C ALA A 308 16.04 -33.24 6.72
N GLU A 309 15.13 -32.71 7.53
CA GLU A 309 14.37 -33.48 8.52
C GLU A 309 13.47 -34.55 7.85
N LEU A 310 12.75 -34.19 6.79
CA LEU A 310 11.94 -35.13 6.01
C LEU A 310 12.78 -36.23 5.37
N ALA A 311 14.00 -35.92 4.91
CA ALA A 311 14.92 -36.91 4.38
C ALA A 311 15.38 -37.89 5.46
N LYS A 312 15.71 -37.40 6.67
CA LYS A 312 16.05 -38.25 7.82
C LYS A 312 14.88 -39.19 8.20
N LEU A 313 13.67 -38.66 8.33
CA LEU A 313 12.48 -39.45 8.66
C LEU A 313 12.18 -40.55 7.63
N LYS A 314 12.44 -40.29 6.34
CA LYS A 314 12.31 -41.30 5.29
C LYS A 314 13.38 -42.39 5.43
N ALA A 315 14.62 -42.01 5.70
CA ALA A 315 15.72 -42.96 5.88
C ALA A 315 15.49 -43.90 7.08
N THR A 316 14.95 -43.39 8.19
CA THR A 316 14.63 -44.18 9.39
C THR A 316 13.45 -45.13 9.18
N LYS A 317 12.49 -44.82 8.30
CA LYS A 317 11.35 -45.70 7.98
C LYS A 317 11.68 -46.82 6.99
N SER A 318 12.83 -46.74 6.33
CA SER A 318 13.33 -47.73 5.37
C SER A 318 14.33 -48.73 5.99
N GLN A 319 14.61 -48.61 7.30
CA GLN A 319 15.34 -49.58 8.13
C GLN A 319 14.34 -50.34 9.00
#